data_AF-A0A9E2S6G4-F1
#
_entry.id   AF-A0A9E2S6G4-F1
#
_cell.length_a   1.000
_cell.length_b   1.000
_cell.length_c   1.000
_cell.angle_alpha   90.00
_cell.angle_beta   90.00
_cell.angle_gamma   90.00
#
_symmetry.space_group_name_H-M   'P 1'
#
loop_
_entity.id
_entity.type
_entity.pdbx_description
1 polymer ?
#
loop_
_entity_poly.entity_id
_entity_poly.type
_entity_poly.pdbx_seq_one_letter_code
_entity_poly.pdbx_strand_id
1 'polypeptide(L)'
;MRIKKAYPKAIAAVLILSSTFMLSGCYPSAPDYISDYDLVYTQQDKTYDFSKVTTYMLPDSVEHIVNPGDKPDHTYDPVILSELEKQLDALGWERLDESGGEPSDVVVLPSVTHQKQGVCQAYCWWCYWGWWPGWGYYPPAWDPSWGWWYPSDVVCATYNTGTLMVNMTNPKAPKDKQLPVVWIGVLNGLLEGGTANISSRIQTNIDQMFKQSPYLKQ
;
A
#
# COMPACT_ATOMS: atom_id res chain seq x y z
N MET A 1 76.34 12.14 29.33
CA MET A 1 75.20 12.08 28.38
C MET A 1 74.83 10.61 28.12
N ARG A 2 73.76 10.11 28.73
CA ARG A 2 73.08 8.85 28.34
C ARG A 2 71.59 9.00 28.67
N ILE A 3 70.78 9.16 27.62
CA ILE A 3 69.32 9.24 27.66
C ILE A 3 68.81 7.80 27.79
N LYS A 4 68.03 7.49 28.83
CA LYS A 4 67.25 6.24 28.91
C LYS A 4 65.79 6.53 28.57
N LYS A 5 65.36 5.98 27.42
CA LYS A 5 63.96 5.82 27.03
C LYS A 5 63.30 4.70 27.86
N ALA A 6 62.14 4.97 28.43
CA ALA A 6 61.02 4.07 28.72
C ALA A 6 59.89 5.03 29.13
N TYR A 7 58.67 5.00 28.57
CA TYR A 7 57.61 4.06 28.95
C TYR A 7 56.56 3.97 27.80
N PRO A 8 56.53 2.90 27.00
CA PRO A 8 55.49 2.68 25.99
C PRO A 8 54.24 1.96 26.54
N LYS A 9 54.20 1.63 27.84
CA LYS A 9 53.14 0.79 28.44
C LYS A 9 51.92 1.56 28.95
N ALA A 10 52.02 2.87 29.16
CA ALA A 10 50.92 3.68 29.68
C ALA A 10 49.91 4.11 28.60
N ILE A 11 50.34 4.21 27.33
CA ILE A 11 49.47 4.63 26.22
C ILE A 11 48.57 3.47 25.73
N ALA A 12 49.05 2.23 25.82
CA ALA A 12 48.27 1.06 25.40
C ALA A 12 47.05 0.78 26.31
N ALA A 13 47.11 1.15 27.59
CA ALA A 13 46.02 0.90 28.53
C ALA A 13 44.83 1.88 28.36
N VAL A 14 45.07 3.08 27.85
CA VAL A 14 44.03 4.12 27.67
C VAL A 14 43.22 3.88 26.39
N LEU A 15 43.82 3.27 25.36
CA LEU A 15 43.14 2.96 24.09
C LEU A 15 42.23 1.72 24.14
N ILE A 16 42.36 0.88 25.17
CA ILE A 16 41.54 -0.35 25.30
C ILE A 16 40.26 -0.07 26.11
N LEU A 17 40.22 0.98 26.93
CA LEU A 17 39.07 1.31 27.79
C LEU A 17 38.04 2.24 27.13
N SER A 18 38.36 2.88 25.99
CA SER A 18 37.41 3.75 25.27
C SER A 18 36.62 3.02 24.16
N SER A 19 36.92 1.75 23.90
CA SER A 19 36.35 1.00 22.77
C SER A 19 35.19 0.06 23.16
N THR A 20 34.76 0.08 24.42
CA THR A 20 33.67 -0.80 24.92
C THR A 20 32.34 -0.07 25.12
N PHE A 21 32.24 1.22 24.75
CA PHE A 21 31.00 2.01 24.90
C PHE A 21 30.28 2.33 23.58
N MET A 22 30.57 1.59 22.50
CA MET A 22 29.91 1.76 21.19
C MET A 22 29.25 0.47 20.68
N LEU A 23 28.57 -0.25 21.58
CA LEU A 23 27.64 -1.33 21.19
C LEU A 23 26.21 -1.07 21.67
N SER A 24 25.86 0.17 22.04
CA SER A 24 24.48 0.65 21.92
C SER A 24 24.20 1.03 20.46
N GLY A 25 24.51 0.13 19.54
CA GLY A 25 23.84 0.16 18.25
C GLY A 25 22.37 -0.10 18.55
N CYS A 26 21.48 0.73 18.01
CA CYS A 26 20.08 0.35 17.83
C CYS A 26 20.06 -0.93 16.99
N TYR A 27 20.28 -2.08 17.64
CA TYR A 27 19.77 -3.33 17.14
C TYR A 27 18.26 -3.16 17.30
N PRO A 28 17.47 -3.07 16.21
CA PRO A 28 16.03 -3.05 16.37
C PRO A 28 15.69 -4.27 17.23
N SER A 29 15.04 -4.02 18.37
CA SER A 29 14.51 -5.07 19.22
C SER A 29 13.74 -6.03 18.31
N ALA A 30 13.80 -7.33 18.59
CA ALA A 30 12.90 -8.25 17.93
C ALA A 30 11.47 -7.67 18.06
N PRO A 31 10.69 -7.61 16.97
CA PRO A 31 9.38 -6.98 16.96
C PRO A 31 8.56 -7.45 18.17
N ASP A 32 8.17 -6.49 19.01
CA ASP A 32 7.49 -6.75 20.29
C ASP A 32 5.98 -6.97 20.07
N TYR A 33 5.46 -6.55 18.90
CA TYR A 33 4.04 -6.61 18.54
C TYR A 33 3.82 -7.19 17.13
N ILE A 34 2.67 -7.83 16.91
CA ILE A 34 2.26 -8.36 15.59
C ILE A 34 2.26 -7.26 14.52
N SER A 35 1.95 -6.02 14.91
CA SER A 35 1.99 -4.84 14.03
C SER A 35 3.37 -4.52 13.47
N ASP A 36 4.45 -4.93 14.13
CA ASP A 36 5.81 -4.68 13.66
C ASP A 36 6.19 -5.60 12.48
N TYR A 37 5.35 -6.59 12.16
CA TYR A 37 5.42 -7.40 10.95
C TYR A 37 4.53 -6.86 9.82
N ASP A 38 3.77 -5.78 10.04
CA ASP A 38 2.96 -5.16 9.00
C ASP A 38 3.89 -4.54 7.96
N LEU A 39 3.80 -5.04 6.73
CA LEU A 39 4.56 -4.50 5.61
C LEU A 39 3.64 -3.59 4.80
N VAL A 40 3.97 -2.29 4.78
CA VAL A 40 3.34 -1.30 3.91
C VAL A 40 4.23 -1.10 2.67
N TYR A 41 3.75 -1.56 1.53
CA TYR A 41 4.38 -1.41 0.23
C TYR A 41 3.57 -0.48 -0.64
N THR A 42 4.23 0.39 -1.39
CA THR A 42 3.57 1.28 -2.35
C THR A 42 4.43 1.42 -3.59
N GLN A 43 3.80 1.49 -4.75
CA GLN A 43 4.48 1.71 -6.01
C GLN A 43 3.64 2.57 -6.94
N GLN A 44 4.30 3.51 -7.61
CA GLN A 44 3.68 4.34 -8.65
C GLN A 44 4.16 3.97 -10.05
N ASP A 45 3.38 4.38 -11.04
CA ASP A 45 3.84 4.62 -12.39
C ASP A 45 4.62 5.94 -12.42
N LYS A 46 5.93 5.87 -12.64
CA LYS A 46 6.82 7.04 -12.69
C LYS A 46 6.56 7.96 -13.89
N THR A 47 5.74 7.52 -14.85
CA THR A 47 5.38 8.29 -16.04
C THR A 47 4.04 9.01 -15.90
N TYR A 48 3.26 8.68 -14.86
CA TYR A 48 1.99 9.33 -14.58
C TYR A 48 2.20 10.65 -13.81
N ASP A 49 1.45 11.68 -14.20
CA ASP A 49 1.57 13.04 -13.65
C ASP A 49 0.42 13.30 -12.67
N PHE A 50 0.69 13.08 -11.39
CA PHE A 50 -0.30 13.20 -10.31
C PHE A 50 -0.76 14.64 -10.07
N SER A 51 0.02 15.64 -10.51
CA SER A 51 -0.31 17.07 -10.42
C SER A 51 -1.61 17.45 -11.13
N LYS A 52 -2.04 16.60 -12.07
CA LYS A 52 -3.26 16.76 -12.87
C LYS A 52 -4.47 16.07 -12.27
N VAL A 53 -4.30 15.28 -11.21
CA VAL A 53 -5.41 14.59 -10.55
C VAL A 53 -6.09 15.59 -9.63
N THR A 54 -7.38 15.81 -9.87
CA THR A 54 -8.22 16.69 -9.06
C THR A 54 -9.46 15.99 -8.55
N THR A 55 -9.87 14.89 -9.19
CA THR A 55 -11.08 14.15 -8.85
C THR A 55 -10.81 12.65 -8.72
N TYR A 56 -11.51 11.99 -7.80
CA TYR A 56 -11.47 10.54 -7.66
C TYR A 56 -12.86 9.93 -7.49
N MET A 57 -12.99 8.65 -7.82
CA MET A 57 -14.08 7.80 -7.38
C MET A 57 -13.51 6.71 -6.48
N LEU A 58 -14.18 6.46 -5.36
CA LEU A 58 -13.92 5.37 -4.44
C LEU A 58 -15.23 4.61 -4.29
N PRO A 59 -15.31 3.33 -4.73
CA PRO A 59 -16.47 2.50 -4.50
C PRO A 59 -16.86 2.46 -3.02
N ASP A 60 -18.15 2.49 -2.69
CA ASP A 60 -18.68 2.29 -1.34
C ASP A 60 -18.56 0.84 -0.85
N SER A 61 -17.70 0.04 -1.49
CA SER A 61 -17.43 -1.37 -1.19
C SER A 61 -15.93 -1.65 -1.22
N VAL A 62 -15.50 -2.53 -0.32
CA VAL A 62 -14.21 -3.22 -0.42
C VAL A 62 -14.45 -4.58 -1.06
N GLU A 63 -13.62 -4.97 -2.00
CA GLU A 63 -13.76 -6.25 -2.70
C GLU A 63 -13.01 -7.36 -1.96
N HIS A 64 -13.66 -8.50 -1.69
CA HIS A 64 -13.08 -9.56 -0.85
C HIS A 64 -12.72 -10.79 -1.68
N ILE A 65 -11.42 -11.05 -1.78
CA ILE A 65 -10.88 -12.18 -2.54
C ILE A 65 -10.83 -13.41 -1.62
N VAL A 66 -11.91 -14.19 -1.64
CA VAL A 66 -12.12 -15.40 -0.80
C VAL A 66 -12.09 -16.68 -1.62
N ASN A 67 -11.92 -17.85 -0.98
CA ASN A 67 -12.01 -19.12 -1.70
C ASN A 67 -13.47 -19.38 -2.13
N PRO A 68 -13.71 -20.16 -3.19
CA PRO A 68 -15.06 -20.52 -3.60
C PRO A 68 -15.86 -21.16 -2.45
N GLY A 69 -17.00 -20.54 -2.10
CA GLY A 69 -17.90 -21.02 -1.04
C GLY A 69 -17.69 -20.35 0.33
N ASP A 70 -16.59 -19.62 0.51
CA ASP A 70 -16.36 -18.85 1.74
C ASP A 70 -17.21 -17.57 1.73
N LYS A 71 -17.61 -17.12 2.92
CA LYS A 71 -18.27 -15.83 3.11
C LYS A 71 -17.25 -14.77 3.49
N PRO A 72 -17.18 -13.63 2.78
CA PRO A 72 -16.30 -12.54 3.16
C PRO A 72 -16.71 -11.90 4.48
N ASP A 73 -15.73 -11.53 5.30
CA ASP A 73 -15.92 -10.72 6.50
C ASP A 73 -15.73 -9.24 6.18
N HIS A 74 -16.83 -8.48 6.20
CA HIS A 74 -16.88 -7.05 5.89
C HIS A 74 -16.80 -6.14 7.13
N THR A 75 -16.43 -6.69 8.30
CA THR A 75 -16.40 -5.96 9.58
C THR A 75 -15.55 -4.68 9.51
N TYR A 76 -14.50 -4.67 8.68
CA TYR A 76 -13.51 -3.60 8.63
C TYR A 76 -13.65 -2.66 7.43
N ASP A 77 -14.54 -2.94 6.48
CA ASP A 77 -14.73 -2.15 5.27
C ASP A 77 -15.01 -0.67 5.56
N PRO A 78 -15.88 -0.32 6.54
CA PRO A 78 -16.14 1.10 6.84
C PRO A 78 -14.88 1.84 7.29
N VAL A 79 -13.98 1.18 8.02
CA VAL A 79 -12.72 1.79 8.48
C VAL A 79 -11.73 1.95 7.33
N ILE A 80 -11.67 0.96 6.42
CA ILE A 80 -10.82 1.02 5.21
C ILE A 80 -11.28 2.18 4.32
N LEU A 81 -12.58 2.23 3.99
CA LEU A 81 -13.15 3.25 3.10
C LEU A 81 -13.01 4.65 3.70
N SER A 82 -13.35 4.81 4.98
CA SER A 82 -13.26 6.11 5.66
C SER A 82 -11.83 6.63 5.75
N GLU A 83 -10.83 5.77 6.00
CA GLU A 83 -9.45 6.23 6.04
C GLU A 83 -8.91 6.52 4.63
N LEU A 84 -9.28 5.74 3.61
CA LEU A 84 -8.91 6.05 2.22
C LEU A 84 -9.48 7.39 1.76
N GLU A 85 -10.77 7.62 1.99
CA GLU A 85 -11.43 8.90 1.70
C GLU A 85 -10.72 10.06 2.38
N LYS A 86 -10.48 9.96 3.70
CA LYS A 86 -9.74 10.97 4.45
C LYS A 86 -8.36 11.28 3.87
N GLN A 87 -7.61 10.25 3.44
CA GLN A 87 -6.28 10.44 2.86
C GLN A 87 -6.35 11.09 1.48
N LEU A 88 -7.32 10.71 0.64
CA LEU A 88 -7.54 11.30 -0.68
C LEU A 88 -8.02 12.76 -0.57
N ASP A 89 -8.93 13.06 0.36
CA ASP A 89 -9.33 14.43 0.70
C ASP A 89 -8.14 15.28 1.15
N ALA A 90 -7.22 14.69 1.91
CA ALA A 90 -5.99 15.37 2.37
C ALA A 90 -4.96 15.61 1.24
N LEU A 91 -5.15 15.00 0.06
CA LEU A 91 -4.45 15.36 -1.18
C LEU A 91 -5.09 16.59 -1.87
N GLY A 92 -6.29 17.00 -1.44
CA GLY A 92 -7.06 18.07 -2.06
C GLY A 92 -7.87 17.61 -3.28
N TRP A 93 -8.08 16.30 -3.43
CA TRP A 93 -8.90 15.74 -4.51
C TRP A 93 -10.37 15.72 -4.12
N GLU A 94 -11.26 15.95 -5.08
CA GLU A 94 -12.71 15.92 -4.90
C GLU A 94 -13.27 14.53 -5.19
N ARG A 95 -14.03 13.97 -4.26
CA ARG A 95 -14.78 12.73 -4.48
C ARG A 95 -15.96 12.97 -5.40
N LEU A 96 -16.04 12.24 -6.50
CA LEU A 96 -17.23 12.20 -7.35
C LEU A 96 -18.14 11.03 -6.95
N ASP A 97 -19.45 11.27 -7.01
CA ASP A 97 -20.48 10.26 -6.72
C ASP A 97 -20.51 9.20 -7.84
N GLU A 98 -20.57 7.93 -7.44
CA GLU A 98 -20.71 6.78 -8.34
C GLU A 98 -22.02 6.77 -9.16
N SER A 99 -22.97 7.63 -8.81
CA SER A 99 -24.22 7.87 -9.53
C SER A 99 -24.25 9.22 -10.25
N GLY A 100 -23.20 10.03 -10.11
CA GLY A 100 -23.14 11.44 -10.49
C GLY A 100 -23.03 11.73 -12.00
N GLY A 101 -22.74 10.72 -12.82
CA GLY A 101 -22.77 10.86 -14.28
C GLY A 101 -21.48 11.36 -14.95
N GLU A 102 -20.44 11.71 -14.19
CA GLU A 102 -19.20 12.30 -14.70
C GLU A 102 -17.96 11.44 -14.35
N PRO A 103 -17.01 11.19 -15.27
CA PRO A 103 -15.81 10.39 -15.01
C PRO A 103 -14.74 11.15 -14.21
N SER A 104 -14.26 10.58 -13.10
CA SER A 104 -13.14 11.11 -12.31
C SER A 104 -11.79 10.89 -12.98
N ASP A 105 -10.74 11.57 -12.51
CA ASP A 105 -9.37 11.43 -13.04
C ASP A 105 -8.76 10.07 -12.71
N VAL A 106 -9.05 9.57 -11.50
CA VAL A 106 -8.64 8.24 -11.04
C VAL A 106 -9.78 7.51 -10.35
N VAL A 107 -9.74 6.18 -10.37
CA VAL A 107 -10.62 5.31 -9.57
C VAL A 107 -9.76 4.57 -8.55
N VAL A 108 -10.15 4.59 -7.28
CA VAL A 108 -9.43 3.94 -6.16
C VAL A 108 -10.20 2.71 -5.74
N LEU A 109 -9.58 1.54 -5.85
CA LEU A 109 -10.21 0.22 -5.71
C LEU A 109 -9.56 -0.59 -4.57
N PRO A 110 -10.16 -0.61 -3.37
CA PRO A 110 -9.66 -1.38 -2.23
C PRO A 110 -10.13 -2.84 -2.25
N SER A 111 -9.20 -3.78 -2.14
CA SER A 111 -9.50 -5.22 -2.07
C SER A 111 -8.79 -5.90 -0.90
N VAL A 112 -9.46 -6.82 -0.21
CA VAL A 112 -8.89 -7.60 0.89
C VAL A 112 -8.80 -9.07 0.50
N THR A 113 -7.63 -9.69 0.70
CA THR A 113 -7.39 -11.09 0.35
C THR A 113 -7.54 -11.99 1.58
N HIS A 114 -8.37 -13.04 1.48
CA HIS A 114 -8.53 -14.07 2.53
C HIS A 114 -7.87 -15.40 2.14
N GLN A 115 -7.13 -15.39 1.03
CA GLN A 115 -6.30 -16.48 0.54
C GLN A 115 -4.94 -15.92 0.09
N LYS A 116 -3.99 -16.80 -0.19
CA LYS A 116 -2.71 -16.39 -0.78
C LYS A 116 -2.96 -15.78 -2.16
N GLN A 117 -2.60 -14.51 -2.34
CA GLN A 117 -2.86 -13.76 -3.57
C GLN A 117 -1.59 -13.10 -4.08
N GLY A 118 -1.29 -13.30 -5.36
CA GLY A 118 -0.22 -12.58 -6.06
C GLY A 118 -0.66 -11.21 -6.59
N VAL A 119 0.08 -10.14 -6.27
CA VAL A 119 -0.23 -8.76 -6.72
C VAL A 119 -0.13 -8.55 -8.25
N CYS A 120 0.74 -9.30 -8.93
CA CYS A 120 0.87 -9.25 -10.41
C CYS A 120 0.53 -10.56 -11.11
N GLN A 121 0.05 -11.58 -10.40
CA GLN A 121 -0.55 -12.69 -11.13
C GLN A 121 -1.77 -12.09 -11.83
N ALA A 122 -1.93 -12.36 -13.12
CA ALA A 122 -3.02 -11.87 -13.95
C ALA A 122 -4.35 -12.47 -13.46
N TYR A 123 -4.78 -12.04 -12.28
CA TYR A 123 -6.05 -12.38 -11.69
C TYR A 123 -7.13 -11.57 -12.39
N CYS A 124 -8.30 -12.19 -12.48
CA CYS A 124 -9.44 -11.69 -13.22
C CYS A 124 -9.93 -10.36 -12.61
N TRP A 125 -9.46 -9.23 -13.14
CA TRP A 125 -9.89 -7.90 -12.71
C TRP A 125 -11.43 -7.79 -12.77
N TRP A 126 -12.02 -8.34 -13.83
CA TRP A 126 -13.46 -8.35 -14.07
C TRP A 126 -14.23 -9.18 -13.04
N CYS A 127 -13.63 -10.23 -12.51
CA CYS A 127 -14.28 -11.09 -11.51
C CYS A 127 -14.41 -10.38 -10.16
N TYR A 128 -13.54 -9.41 -9.90
CA TYR A 128 -13.48 -8.67 -8.64
C TYR A 128 -14.15 -7.30 -8.75
N TRP A 129 -13.91 -6.59 -9.84
CA TRP A 129 -14.40 -5.22 -10.00
C TRP A 129 -15.35 -5.02 -11.17
N GLY A 130 -15.52 -6.01 -12.06
CA GLY A 130 -16.38 -5.87 -13.23
C GLY A 130 -17.87 -5.68 -12.92
N TRP A 131 -18.30 -5.96 -11.69
CA TRP A 131 -19.66 -5.72 -11.22
C TRP A 131 -19.93 -4.24 -10.90
N TRP A 132 -18.88 -3.43 -10.68
CA TRP A 132 -19.02 -2.05 -10.22
C TRP A 132 -19.66 -1.16 -11.31
N PRO A 133 -20.79 -0.48 -11.04
CA PRO A 133 -21.52 0.28 -12.06
C PRO A 133 -20.77 1.52 -12.56
N GLY A 134 -19.86 2.09 -11.75
CA GLY A 134 -19.11 3.29 -12.12
C GLY A 134 -18.24 3.13 -13.37
N TRP A 135 -17.94 1.89 -13.79
CA TRP A 135 -17.29 1.60 -15.07
C TRP A 135 -18.08 2.13 -16.27
N GLY A 136 -19.39 2.31 -16.15
CA GLY A 136 -20.24 2.87 -17.20
C GLY A 136 -19.89 4.30 -17.63
N TYR A 137 -19.16 5.05 -16.80
CA TYR A 137 -18.75 6.43 -17.11
C TYR A 137 -17.47 6.54 -17.94
N TYR A 138 -16.74 5.43 -18.09
CA TYR A 138 -15.48 5.42 -18.80
C TYR A 138 -15.61 4.62 -20.09
N PRO A 139 -15.46 5.23 -21.27
CA PRO A 139 -15.35 4.47 -22.51
C PRO A 139 -14.00 3.75 -22.56
N PRO A 140 -13.90 2.57 -23.19
CA PRO A 140 -14.95 1.80 -23.86
C PRO A 140 -15.78 0.94 -22.87
N ALA A 141 -16.82 0.26 -23.36
CA ALA A 141 -17.53 -0.73 -22.56
C ALA A 141 -16.56 -1.84 -22.13
N TRP A 142 -16.28 -1.91 -20.84
CA TRP A 142 -15.37 -2.86 -20.24
C TRP A 142 -15.94 -4.28 -20.26
N ASP A 143 -15.07 -5.28 -20.36
CA ASP A 143 -15.47 -6.67 -20.46
C ASP A 143 -14.40 -7.62 -19.86
N PRO A 144 -14.68 -8.93 -19.69
CA PRO A 144 -13.74 -9.87 -19.10
C PRO A 144 -12.37 -10.02 -19.80
N SER A 145 -12.26 -9.60 -21.06
CA SER A 145 -11.01 -9.65 -21.84
C SER A 145 -10.02 -8.53 -21.53
N TRP A 146 -10.41 -7.60 -20.67
CA TRP A 146 -9.52 -6.56 -20.14
C TRP A 146 -8.61 -7.10 -19.03
N GLY A 147 -7.61 -6.32 -18.64
CA GLY A 147 -6.75 -6.62 -17.48
C GLY A 147 -6.10 -5.39 -16.89
N TRP A 148 -5.50 -5.53 -15.72
CA TRP A 148 -4.68 -4.47 -15.13
C TRP A 148 -3.36 -4.30 -15.90
N TRP A 149 -2.92 -3.06 -16.03
CA TRP A 149 -1.54 -2.72 -16.43
C TRP A 149 -0.84 -2.09 -15.25
N TYR A 150 -0.01 -2.87 -14.55
CA TYR A 150 0.74 -2.39 -13.39
C TYR A 150 2.03 -1.66 -13.82
N PRO A 151 2.53 -0.73 -12.99
CA PRO A 151 3.85 -0.14 -13.18
C PRO A 151 4.92 -1.23 -13.29
N SER A 152 5.90 -1.06 -14.18
CA SER A 152 6.95 -2.07 -14.44
C SER A 152 7.75 -2.48 -13.21
N ASP A 153 7.82 -1.58 -12.23
CA ASP A 153 8.63 -1.73 -11.02
C ASP A 153 7.82 -2.36 -9.86
N VAL A 154 6.56 -2.76 -10.08
CA VAL A 154 5.77 -3.42 -9.04
C VAL A 154 6.42 -4.75 -8.66
N VAL A 155 6.70 -4.90 -7.36
CA VAL A 155 7.13 -6.16 -6.78
C VAL A 155 5.98 -7.16 -6.79
N CYS A 156 6.09 -8.12 -7.68
CA CYS A 156 5.14 -9.21 -7.83
C CYS A 156 5.38 -10.28 -6.76
N ALA A 157 4.78 -10.09 -5.60
CA ALA A 157 4.82 -11.05 -4.50
C ALA A 157 3.46 -11.70 -4.26
N THR A 158 3.48 -12.90 -3.70
CA THR A 158 2.31 -13.56 -3.12
C THR A 158 2.19 -13.14 -1.67
N TYR A 159 1.11 -12.48 -1.34
CA TYR A 159 0.81 -12.03 0.01
C TYR A 159 -0.08 -13.06 0.72
N ASN A 160 -0.01 -13.07 2.04
CA ASN A 160 -0.77 -13.99 2.87
C ASN A 160 -2.21 -13.49 3.05
N THR A 161 -3.02 -14.29 3.73
CA THR A 161 -4.38 -13.92 4.16
C THR A 161 -4.36 -12.65 5.00
N GLY A 162 -5.38 -11.80 4.86
CA GLY A 162 -5.48 -10.51 5.53
C GLY A 162 -4.64 -9.41 4.89
N THR A 163 -4.48 -9.41 3.57
CA THR A 163 -3.77 -8.33 2.87
C THR A 163 -4.77 -7.35 2.26
N LEU A 164 -4.63 -6.06 2.55
CA LEU A 164 -5.32 -4.98 1.86
C LEU A 164 -4.47 -4.52 0.67
N MET A 165 -5.06 -4.52 -0.51
CA MET A 165 -4.50 -3.95 -1.73
C MET A 165 -5.37 -2.77 -2.14
N VAL A 166 -4.75 -1.67 -2.54
CA VAL A 166 -5.45 -0.47 -3.02
C VAL A 166 -4.87 -0.13 -4.37
N ASN A 167 -5.65 -0.38 -5.43
CA ASN A 167 -5.27 0.00 -6.79
C ASN A 167 -5.87 1.36 -7.13
N MET A 168 -5.04 2.29 -7.58
CA MET A 168 -5.49 3.54 -8.19
C MET A 168 -5.29 3.43 -9.69
N THR A 169 -6.37 3.55 -10.45
CA THR A 169 -6.40 3.31 -11.89
C THR A 169 -6.72 4.59 -12.65
N ASN A 170 -6.18 4.73 -13.86
CA ASN A 170 -6.53 5.78 -14.82
C ASN A 170 -7.41 5.19 -15.94
N PRO A 171 -8.74 5.17 -15.77
CA PRO A 171 -9.67 4.65 -16.77
C PRO A 171 -9.88 5.56 -17.98
N LYS A 172 -9.29 6.76 -18.02
CA LYS A 172 -9.33 7.68 -19.17
C LYS A 172 -8.24 7.38 -20.20
N ALA A 173 -7.23 6.57 -19.86
CA ALA A 173 -6.14 6.21 -20.76
C ALA A 173 -5.94 4.69 -20.98
N PRO A 174 -7.00 3.89 -21.17
CA PRO A 174 -6.86 2.47 -21.47
C PRO A 174 -6.13 2.24 -22.80
N LYS A 175 -5.36 1.15 -22.88
CA LYS A 175 -4.68 0.75 -24.13
C LYS A 175 -4.60 -0.75 -24.25
N ASP A 176 -4.82 -1.28 -25.45
CA ASP A 176 -4.65 -2.71 -25.78
C ASP A 176 -5.38 -3.66 -24.82
N LYS A 177 -6.60 -3.29 -24.41
CA LYS A 177 -7.42 -3.99 -23.39
C LYS A 177 -6.78 -4.05 -22.00
N GLN A 178 -5.97 -3.05 -21.67
CA GLN A 178 -5.37 -2.94 -20.35
C GLN A 178 -5.76 -1.61 -19.72
N LEU A 179 -6.13 -1.67 -18.44
CA LEU A 179 -6.49 -0.56 -17.60
C LEU A 179 -5.26 -0.18 -16.74
N PRO A 180 -4.65 0.99 -16.97
CA PRO A 180 -3.48 1.42 -16.22
C PRO A 180 -3.77 1.55 -14.73
N VAL A 181 -2.99 0.86 -13.92
CA VAL A 181 -2.84 1.11 -12.49
C VAL A 181 -1.68 2.10 -12.35
N VAL A 182 -1.99 3.32 -11.91
CA VAL A 182 -1.01 4.40 -11.78
C VAL A 182 -0.37 4.43 -10.41
N TRP A 183 -1.03 3.84 -9.41
CA TRP A 183 -0.47 3.62 -8.08
C TRP A 183 -1.08 2.38 -7.44
N ILE A 184 -0.28 1.67 -6.65
CA ILE A 184 -0.72 0.55 -5.82
C ILE A 184 -0.17 0.72 -4.41
N GLY A 185 -1.04 0.51 -3.41
CA GLY A 185 -0.68 0.29 -2.02
C GLY A 185 -1.00 -1.12 -1.59
N VAL A 186 -0.12 -1.76 -0.82
CA VAL A 186 -0.30 -3.11 -0.29
C VAL A 186 0.07 -3.11 1.19
N LEU A 187 -0.82 -3.61 2.01
CA LEU A 187 -0.64 -3.80 3.45
C LEU A 187 -0.88 -5.26 3.79
N ASN A 188 0.18 -5.94 4.21
CA ASN A 188 0.12 -7.32 4.69
C ASN A 188 -0.11 -7.37 6.21
N GLY A 189 -0.84 -8.37 6.70
CA GLY A 189 -0.99 -8.66 8.14
C GLY A 189 -2.22 -8.06 8.83
N LEU A 190 -3.15 -7.48 8.07
CA LEU A 190 -4.27 -6.68 8.57
C LEU A 190 -5.19 -7.40 9.57
N LEU A 191 -5.43 -8.70 9.34
CA LEU A 191 -6.47 -9.47 10.02
C LEU A 191 -5.94 -10.38 11.15
N GLU A 192 -4.69 -10.21 11.56
CA GLU A 192 -4.09 -11.02 12.62
C GLU A 192 -4.14 -10.28 13.97
N GLY A 193 -4.95 -10.73 14.95
CA GLY A 193 -4.97 -10.20 16.32
C GLY A 193 -6.35 -9.79 16.86
N GLY A 194 -6.37 -9.15 18.04
CA GLY A 194 -7.61 -8.70 18.70
C GLY A 194 -8.28 -7.48 18.02
N THR A 195 -9.61 -7.43 18.03
CA THR A 195 -10.46 -6.49 17.26
C THR A 195 -10.14 -5.00 17.44
N ALA A 196 -9.89 -4.54 18.68
CA ALA A 196 -9.57 -3.12 18.94
C ALA A 196 -8.23 -2.67 18.33
N ASN A 197 -7.30 -3.60 18.11
CA ASN A 197 -6.02 -3.30 17.48
C ASN A 197 -6.12 -3.28 15.95
N ILE A 198 -7.09 -3.99 15.35
CA ILE A 198 -7.18 -4.11 13.90
C ILE A 198 -7.62 -2.80 13.26
N SER A 199 -8.65 -2.12 13.75
CA SER A 199 -9.07 -0.82 13.20
C SER A 199 -7.98 0.24 13.28
N SER A 200 -7.29 0.34 14.43
CA SER A 200 -6.18 1.28 14.59
C SER A 200 -5.00 0.95 13.68
N ARG A 201 -4.73 -0.34 13.43
CA ARG A 201 -3.68 -0.78 12.50
C ARG A 201 -4.04 -0.48 11.05
N ILE A 202 -5.30 -0.73 10.65
CA ILE A 202 -5.81 -0.33 9.33
C ILE A 202 -5.54 1.16 9.11
N GLN A 203 -5.98 1.99 10.06
CA GLN A 203 -5.83 3.43 9.96
C GLN A 203 -4.36 3.86 9.87
N THR A 204 -3.53 3.35 10.77
CA THR A 204 -2.09 3.69 10.83
C THR A 204 -1.36 3.27 9.56
N ASN A 205 -1.68 2.09 9.03
CA ASN A 205 -0.98 1.55 7.87
C ASN A 205 -1.47 2.17 6.55
N ILE A 206 -2.76 2.50 6.43
CA ILE A 206 -3.24 3.31 5.30
C ILE A 206 -2.59 4.70 5.36
N ASP A 207 -2.57 5.35 6.52
CA ASP A 207 -1.85 6.62 6.68
C ASP A 207 -0.36 6.52 6.29
N GLN A 208 0.30 5.41 6.66
CA GLN A 208 1.66 5.13 6.23
C GLN A 208 1.77 4.97 4.70
N MET A 209 0.81 4.31 4.01
CA MET A 209 0.79 4.20 2.54
C MET A 209 0.86 5.58 1.86
N PHE A 210 0.06 6.53 2.34
CA PHE A 210 0.03 7.87 1.75
C PHE A 210 1.24 8.71 2.15
N LYS A 211 1.72 8.60 3.40
CA LYS A 211 2.96 9.26 3.85
C LYS A 211 4.18 8.88 3.02
N GLN A 212 4.31 7.61 2.65
CA GLN A 212 5.41 7.14 1.81
C GLN A 212 5.15 7.31 0.30
N SER A 213 4.03 7.93 -0.07
CA SER A 213 3.66 8.28 -1.45
C SER A 213 3.61 9.80 -1.67
N PRO A 214 4.69 10.56 -1.36
CA PRO A 214 4.68 12.02 -1.44
C PRO A 214 4.49 12.58 -2.86
N TYR A 215 4.68 11.73 -3.87
CA TYR A 215 4.47 12.05 -5.28
C TYR A 215 2.98 12.17 -5.66
N LEU A 216 2.05 11.68 -4.83
CA LEU A 216 0.61 11.86 -5.08
C LEU A 216 0.15 13.33 -4.94
N LYS A 217 0.98 14.19 -4.31
CA LYS A 217 0.74 15.63 -4.15
C LYS A 217 1.46 16.48 -5.19
N GLN A 218 2.22 15.87 -6.11
CA GLN A 218 3.18 16.57 -6.98
C GLN A 218 2.78 16.58 -8.43
#